data_AF-A0A9C6X1B3-F1
#
_entry.id   AF-A0A9C6X1B3-F1
#
_cell.length_a   1.000
_cell.length_b   1.000
_cell.length_c   1.000
_cell.angle_alpha   90.00
_cell.angle_beta   90.00
_cell.angle_gamma   90.00
#
_symmetry.space_group_name_H-M   'P 1'
#
loop_
_entity.id
_entity.type
_entity.pdbx_description
1 polymer ?
#
loop_
_entity_poly.entity_id
_entity_poly.type
_entity_poly.pdbx_seq_one_letter_code
_entity_poly.pdbx_strand_id
1 'polypeptide(L)' 'MSEEKFANAGKVAGLEIWRVENFDLKRVQKNDYGKFYIGDSYIVLSTKKCGGLLGLGSNSWDIHFWLGAETSQVS' A
#
# COMPACT_ATOMS: atom_id res chain seq x y z
N MET A 1 -5.82 -16.28 -6.94
CA MET A 1 -5.29 -16.09 -5.57
C MET A 1 -4.70 -14.70 -5.32
N SER A 2 -4.19 -13.97 -6.32
CA SER A 2 -3.66 -12.61 -6.15
C SER A 2 -4.71 -11.48 -6.21
N GLU A 3 -5.82 -11.65 -6.95
CA GLU A 3 -6.82 -10.60 -7.17
C GLU A 3 -7.64 -10.21 -5.92
N GLU A 4 -7.92 -11.13 -5.00
CA GLU A 4 -8.79 -10.84 -3.86
C GLU A 4 -8.17 -9.85 -2.86
N LYS A 5 -6.84 -9.88 -2.67
CA LYS A 5 -6.16 -9.06 -1.67
C LYS A 5 -6.10 -7.58 -2.04
N PHE A 6 -6.19 -7.29 -3.33
CA PHE A 6 -6.18 -5.93 -3.87
C PHE A 6 -7.55 -5.47 -4.36
N ALA A 7 -8.59 -6.32 -4.29
CA ALA A 7 -9.92 -6.02 -4.82
C ALA A 7 -10.50 -4.68 -4.32
N ASN A 8 -10.06 -4.19 -3.16
CA ASN A 8 -10.49 -2.92 -2.58
C ASN A 8 -9.39 -1.85 -2.46
N ALA A 9 -8.18 -2.13 -2.95
CA ALA A 9 -7.08 -1.17 -2.96
C ALA A 9 -7.42 0.02 -3.86
N GLY A 10 -7.14 1.23 -3.40
CA GLY A 10 -7.22 2.46 -4.17
C GLY A 10 -8.63 2.91 -4.56
N LYS A 11 -9.68 2.32 -3.99
CA LYS A 11 -11.07 2.75 -4.22
C LYS A 11 -11.44 3.99 -3.40
N VAL A 12 -10.82 4.16 -2.23
CA VAL A 12 -11.11 5.26 -1.30
C VAL A 12 -9.85 6.11 -1.13
N ALA A 13 -10.01 7.42 -1.09
CA ALA A 13 -8.90 8.33 -0.83
C ALA A 13 -8.29 8.06 0.55
N GLY A 14 -6.96 8.13 0.62
CA GLY A 14 -6.21 7.84 1.83
C GLY A 14 -4.97 7.01 1.55
N LEU A 15 -4.39 6.50 2.63
CA LEU A 15 -3.18 5.67 2.60
C LEU A 15 -3.56 4.23 2.93
N GLU A 16 -2.99 3.31 2.16
CA GLU A 16 -3.07 1.88 2.40
C GLU A 16 -1.65 1.30 2.40
N ILE A 17 -1.30 0.54 3.44
CA ILE A 17 0.01 -0.07 3.58
C ILE A 17 -0.14 -1.58 3.74
N TRP A 18 0.68 -2.33 3.01
CA TRP A 18 0.83 -3.77 3.15
C TRP A 18 2.27 -4.11 3.50
N ARG A 19 2.44 -5.08 4.40
CA ARG A 19 3.70 -5.74 4.70
C ARG A 19 3.77 -7.06 3.96
N VAL A 20 4.94 -7.38 3.42
CA VAL A 20 5.24 -8.70 2.83
C VAL A 20 5.66 -9.64 3.95
N GLU A 21 4.94 -10.75 4.10
CA GLU A 21 5.23 -11.81 5.06
C GLU A 21 5.07 -13.17 4.37
N ASN A 22 6.13 -13.98 4.29
CA ASN A 22 6.08 -15.32 3.69
C ASN A 22 5.44 -15.36 2.29
N PHE A 23 5.84 -14.44 1.40
CA PHE A 23 5.26 -14.23 0.05
C PHE A 23 3.78 -13.83 0.03
N ASP A 24 3.24 -13.42 1.17
CA ASP A 24 1.88 -12.96 1.29
C ASP A 24 1.84 -11.49 1.70
N LEU A 25 0.77 -10.79 1.31
CA LEU A 25 0.54 -9.39 1.66
C LEU A 25 -0.45 -9.28 2.79
N LYS A 26 -0.01 -8.67 3.89
CA LYS A 26 -0.85 -8.38 5.05
C LYS A 26 -1.03 -6.89 5.21
N ARG A 27 -2.29 -6.45 5.38
CA ARG A 27 -2.63 -5.06 5.69
C ARG A 27 -1.96 -4.67 7.01
N VAL A 28 -1.25 -3.56 7.01
CA VAL A 28 -0.79 -2.94 8.26
C VAL A 28 -2.00 -2.26 8.92
N GLN A 29 -2.12 -2.38 10.24
CA GLN A 29 -3.17 -1.67 10.98
C GLN A 29 -2.90 -0.17 10.95
N LYS A 30 -3.95 0.66 10.86
CA LYS A 30 -3.80 2.12 10.78
C LYS A 30 -3.02 2.72 11.96
N ASN A 31 -3.12 2.12 13.15
CA ASN A 31 -2.39 2.55 14.34
C ASN A 31 -0.86 2.32 14.25
N ASP A 32 -0.42 1.50 13.32
CA ASP A 32 0.99 1.18 13.07
C ASP A 32 1.53 1.84 11.81
N TYR A 33 0.75 2.72 11.17
CA TYR A 33 1.25 3.48 10.02
C TYR A 33 2.42 4.36 10.45
N GLY A 34 3.50 4.32 9.67
CA GLY A 34 4.77 4.98 9.99
C GLY A 34 5.77 4.12 10.78
N LYS A 35 5.37 2.94 11.27
CA LYS A 35 6.28 1.97 11.88
C LYS A 35 6.70 0.96 10.81
N PHE A 36 7.97 1.00 10.44
CA PHE A 36 8.55 0.09 9.45
C PHE A 36 9.68 -0.71 10.09
N TYR A 37 9.64 -2.03 9.95
CA TYR A 37 10.67 -2.93 10.46
C TYR A 37 11.77 -3.14 9.42
N ILE A 38 13.03 -3.02 9.83
CA ILE A 38 14.21 -3.07 8.94
C ILE A 38 14.39 -4.40 8.21
N GLY A 39 13.85 -5.51 8.73
CA GLY A 39 13.91 -6.83 8.11
C GLY A 39 12.77 -7.12 7.13
N ASP A 40 11.81 -6.21 6.98
CA ASP A 40 10.59 -6.43 6.21
C ASP A 40 10.53 -5.53 4.97
N SER A 41 9.70 -5.93 4.01
CA SER A 41 9.35 -5.14 2.81
C SER A 41 7.89 -4.71 2.85
N TYR A 42 7.60 -3.53 2.30
CA TYR A 42 6.27 -2.92 2.34
C TYR A 42 5.88 -2.32 0.99
N ILE A 43 4.58 -2.36 0.72
CA ILE A 43 3.93 -1.63 -0.37
C ILE A 43 3.08 -0.54 0.26
N VAL A 44 3.22 0.69 -0.22
CA VAL A 44 2.46 1.85 0.22
C VAL A 44 1.70 2.42 -0.98
N LEU A 45 0.38 2.51 -0.87
CA LEU A 45 -0.51 3.11 -1.86
C LEU A 45 -1.13 4.37 -1.26
N SER A 46 -0.87 5.52 -1.88
CA SER A 46 -1.56 6.77 -1.61
C SER A 46 -2.58 7.02 -2.71
N THR A 47 -3.86 7.07 -2.35
CA THR A 47 -4.96 7.37 -3.27
C THR A 47 -5.47 8.77 -3.00
N LYS A 48 -5.44 9.62 -4.03
CA LYS A 48 -5.98 10.98 -3.99
C LYS A 48 -7.22 11.03 -4.88
N LYS A 49 -8.28 11.67 -4.40
CA LYS A 49 -9.39 12.06 -5.27
C LYS A 49 -8.94 13.31 -6.03
N CYS A 50 -8.74 13.23 -7.34
CA CYS A 50 -8.70 14.46 -8.12
C CYS A 50 -10.14 14.90 -8.32
N GLY A 51 -10.51 16.07 -7.78
CA GLY A 51 -11.79 16.70 -8.03
C GLY A 51 -11.59 17.94 -8.88
N GLY A 52 -12.10 17.92 -10.12
CA GLY A 52 -12.51 19.17 -10.75
C GLY A 52 -13.73 19.74 -10.02
N LEU A 53 -14.05 21.02 -10.23
CA LEU A 53 -15.08 21.82 -9.54
C LEU A 53 -16.49 21.16 -9.42
N LEU A 54 -16.74 20.07 -10.17
CA LEU A 54 -18.02 19.34 -10.24
C LEU A 54 -17.94 17.88 -9.73
N GLY A 55 -16.86 17.47 -9.07
CA GLY A 55 -16.74 16.12 -8.50
C GLY A 55 -16.58 14.98 -9.51
N LEU A 56 -16.39 15.30 -10.79
CA LEU A 56 -16.25 14.36 -11.92
C LEU A 56 -14.81 13.87 -12.18
N GLY A 57 -13.88 14.10 -11.25
CA GLY A 57 -12.49 13.73 -11.49
C GLY A 57 -12.18 12.28 -11.11
N SER A 58 -11.19 11.71 -11.79
CA SER A 58 -10.65 10.38 -11.53
C SER A 58 -9.81 10.34 -10.25
N ASN A 59 -9.62 9.16 -9.68
CA ASN A 59 -8.61 8.98 -8.64
C ASN A 59 -7.20 9.07 -9.27
N SER A 60 -6.23 9.53 -8.48
CA SER A 60 -4.80 9.35 -8.75
C SER A 60 -4.17 8.47 -7.67
N TRP A 61 -3.17 7.70 -8.06
CA TRP A 61 -2.52 6.69 -7.23
C TRP A 61 -1.01 6.88 -7.28
N ASP A 62 -0.40 7.03 -6.10
CA ASP A 62 1.05 6.99 -5.93
C ASP A 62 1.41 5.68 -5.22
N ILE A 63 2.26 4.85 -5.85
CA ILE A 63 2.70 3.56 -5.31
C ILE A 63 4.18 3.65 -4.96
N HIS A 64 4.52 3.30 -3.72
CA HIS A 64 5.88 3.26 -3.22
C HIS A 64 6.20 1.87 -2.67
N PHE A 65 7.43 1.44 -2.89
CA PHE A 65 8.00 0.25 -2.26
C PHE A 65 9.02 0.69 -1.23
N TRP A 66 8.89 0.15 -0.01
CA TRP A 66 9.88 0.36 1.04
C TRP A 66 10.55 -0.97 1.32
N LEU A 67 11.87 -1.01 1.11
CA LEU A 67 12.71 -2.16 1.33
C LEU A 67 13.50 -1.91 2.60
N GLY A 68 13.22 -2.66 3.65
CA GLY A 68 14.04 -2.62 4.86
C GLY A 68 15.48 -3.00 4.55
N ALA A 69 16.43 -2.40 5.27
CA ALA A 69 17.86 -2.61 5.04
C ALA A 69 18.31 -4.08 5.19
N GLU A 70 17.56 -4.87 5.97
CA GLU A 70 17.82 -6.28 6.25
C GLU A 70 16.76 -7.20 5.60
N THR A 71 15.95 -6.68 4.67
CA THR A 71 14.97 -7.51 3.97
C THR A 71 15.66 -8.55 3.09
N SER A 72 15.09 -9.76 3.04
CA SER A 72 15.64 -10.84 2.22
C SER A 72 15.22 -10.71 0.75
N GLN A 73 16.18 -10.87 -0.16
CA GLN A 73 15.88 -11.29 -1.53
C GLN A 73 15.62 -12.79 -1.52
N VAL A 74 14.54 -13.22 -2.16
CA VAL A 74 14.33 -14.63 -2.45
C VAL A 74 14.87 -14.87 -3.85
N SER A 75 15.95 -15.65 -3.94
CA SER A 75 16.56 -16.09 -5.19
C SER A 75 15.79 -17.23 -5.83
#